data_AF-A0A7Y0TLX4-F1
#
_entry.id   AF-A0A7Y0TLX4-F1
#
_cell.length_a   1.000
_cell.length_b   1.000
_cell.length_c   1.000
_cell.angle_alpha   90.00
_cell.angle_beta   90.00
_cell.angle_gamma   90.00
#
_symmetry.space_group_name_H-M   'P 1'
#
loop_
_entity.id
_entity.type
_entity.pdbx_description
1 polymer ?
#
loop_
_entity_poly.entity_id
_entity_poly.type
_entity_poly.pdbx_seq_one_letter_code
_entity_poly.pdbx_strand_id
1 'polypeptide(L)'
;MKNIALFIAVFILGLSLAQPVQASDFKKPLHFAPGKNSAIVSAAVVRGDRDIYLIKAHAKQVMTINISTLEENAVFSLFEPKAKNAVRGTEEGKDITTWSGSLSKTGLYRIIVGGTRGNASYKLQVTVK
;
A
#
# COMPACT_ATOMS: atom_id res chain seq x y z
N MET A 1 -23.08 -44.13 -51.85
CA MET A 1 -22.17 -42.97 -51.91
C MET A 1 -22.89 -41.74 -51.37
N LYS A 2 -22.18 -40.94 -50.56
CA LYS A 2 -22.56 -39.67 -49.88
C LYS A 2 -23.24 -39.78 -48.50
N ASN A 3 -22.36 -39.73 -47.50
CA ASN A 3 -22.59 -39.31 -46.11
C ASN A 3 -22.89 -37.81 -46.08
N ILE A 4 -23.83 -37.34 -45.25
CA ILE A 4 -23.76 -36.00 -44.64
C ILE A 4 -24.30 -36.10 -43.22
N ALA A 5 -23.41 -35.94 -42.24
CA ALA A 5 -23.73 -35.73 -40.84
C ALA A 5 -24.25 -34.30 -40.62
N LEU A 6 -25.20 -34.11 -39.70
CA LEU A 6 -25.55 -32.77 -39.21
C LEU A 6 -25.56 -32.75 -37.68
N PHE A 7 -24.68 -31.90 -37.16
CA PHE A 7 -24.45 -31.58 -35.76
C PHE A 7 -25.65 -30.86 -35.14
N ILE A 8 -26.08 -31.27 -33.94
CA ILE A 8 -26.96 -30.45 -33.10
C ILE A 8 -26.08 -29.84 -31.99
N ALA A 9 -26.04 -28.51 -31.98
CA ALA A 9 -25.25 -27.68 -31.09
C ALA A 9 -25.82 -27.68 -29.66
N VAL A 10 -24.95 -27.87 -28.67
CA VAL A 10 -25.26 -27.68 -27.25
C VAL A 10 -24.90 -26.24 -26.87
N PHE A 11 -25.91 -25.44 -26.52
CA PHE A 11 -25.76 -24.05 -26.09
C PHE A 11 -25.59 -24.02 -24.56
N ILE A 12 -24.33 -24.00 -24.07
CA ILE A 12 -24.05 -23.81 -22.64
C ILE A 12 -23.96 -22.30 -22.38
N LEU A 13 -25.02 -21.72 -21.79
CA LEU A 13 -24.95 -20.37 -21.21
C LEU A 13 -24.07 -20.41 -19.95
N GLY A 14 -22.82 -19.96 -20.07
CA GLY A 14 -21.97 -19.67 -18.92
C GLY A 14 -22.40 -18.36 -18.26
N LEU A 15 -23.10 -18.44 -17.12
CA LEU A 15 -23.20 -17.32 -16.19
C LEU A 15 -21.82 -17.11 -15.55
N SER A 16 -21.09 -16.09 -15.99
CA SER A 16 -19.89 -15.63 -15.30
C SER A 16 -20.31 -14.84 -14.06
N LEU A 17 -20.19 -15.46 -12.88
CA LEU A 17 -20.19 -14.71 -11.63
C LEU A 17 -18.93 -13.84 -11.62
N ALA A 18 -19.09 -12.53 -11.80
CA ALA A 18 -18.02 -11.57 -11.58
C ALA A 18 -17.62 -11.66 -10.10
N GLN A 19 -16.52 -12.34 -9.80
CA GLN A 19 -15.96 -12.33 -8.46
C GLN A 19 -15.36 -10.95 -8.21
N PRO A 20 -15.66 -10.28 -7.08
CA PRO A 20 -14.93 -9.09 -6.71
C PRO A 20 -13.47 -9.50 -6.53
N VAL A 21 -12.59 -8.97 -7.39
CA VAL A 21 -11.15 -9.04 -7.18
C VAL A 21 -10.88 -8.18 -5.96
N GLN A 22 -10.84 -8.81 -4.80
CA GLN A 22 -10.41 -8.14 -3.58
C GLN A 22 -8.95 -7.77 -3.80
N ALA A 23 -8.66 -6.47 -3.92
CA ALA A 23 -7.29 -5.98 -3.91
C ALA A 23 -6.61 -6.55 -2.66
N SER A 24 -5.65 -7.44 -2.87
CA SER A 24 -4.88 -8.04 -1.79
C SER A 24 -4.07 -6.92 -1.16
N ASP A 25 -4.54 -6.38 -0.03
CA ASP A 25 -3.79 -5.46 0.82
C ASP A 25 -2.47 -6.14 1.24
N PHE A 26 -1.42 -5.98 0.44
CA PHE A 26 -0.15 -6.64 0.67
C PHE A 26 0.60 -5.91 1.79
N LYS A 27 0.65 -6.55 2.96
CA LYS A 27 1.28 -6.00 4.16
C LYS A 27 2.74 -6.45 4.26
N LYS A 28 3.66 -5.49 4.21
CA LYS A 28 5.12 -5.65 4.27
C LYS A 28 5.65 -5.25 5.65
N PRO A 29 6.18 -6.17 6.48
CA PRO A 29 6.92 -5.79 7.67
C PRO A 29 8.13 -4.92 7.31
N LEU A 30 8.31 -3.82 8.02
CA LEU A 30 9.46 -2.92 7.90
C LEU A 30 10.32 -3.06 9.15
N HIS A 31 11.49 -3.68 8.99
CA HIS A 31 12.45 -3.88 10.08
C HIS A 31 13.68 -3.00 9.88
N PHE A 32 14.26 -2.53 10.98
CA PHE A 32 15.55 -1.87 10.96
C PHE A 32 16.67 -2.90 11.03
N ALA A 33 17.77 -2.62 10.33
CA ALA A 33 18.99 -3.40 10.52
C ALA A 33 19.48 -3.31 11.98
N PRO A 34 20.22 -4.31 12.49
CA PRO A 34 20.74 -4.27 13.86
C PRO A 34 21.50 -2.97 14.16
N GLY A 35 21.15 -2.33 15.29
CA GLY A 35 21.75 -1.05 15.72
C GLY A 35 21.33 0.17 14.88
N LYS A 36 20.42 0.02 13.91
CA LYS A 36 19.84 1.13 13.15
C LYS A 36 18.46 1.48 13.67
N ASN A 37 18.07 2.71 13.40
CA ASN A 37 16.78 3.27 13.75
C ASN A 37 16.04 3.80 12.51
N SER A 38 16.50 3.39 11.33
CA SER A 38 15.94 3.75 10.05
C SER A 38 15.96 2.58 9.07
N ALA A 39 15.02 2.60 8.14
CA ALA A 39 14.96 1.71 6.99
C ALA A 39 14.63 2.51 5.73
N ILE A 40 15.08 1.98 4.60
CA ILE A 40 14.82 2.51 3.27
C ILE A 40 14.26 1.37 2.43
N VAL A 41 13.16 1.61 1.73
CA VAL A 41 12.54 0.67 0.79
C VAL A 41 12.41 1.33 -0.57
N SER A 42 12.83 0.65 -1.63
CA SER A 42 12.56 1.03 -3.01
C SER A 42 11.52 0.07 -3.59
N ALA A 43 10.44 0.60 -4.14
CA ALA A 43 9.33 -0.20 -4.68
C ALA A 43 8.55 0.58 -5.74
N ALA A 44 7.55 -0.06 -6.34
CA ALA A 44 6.57 0.57 -7.20
C ALA A 44 5.16 0.12 -6.82
N VAL A 45 4.20 1.03 -6.90
CA VAL A 45 2.78 0.77 -6.66
C VAL A 45 1.98 1.03 -7.93
N VAL A 46 1.08 0.10 -8.28
CA VAL A 46 0.18 0.24 -9.43
C VAL A 46 -0.95 1.20 -9.10
N ARG A 47 -1.46 1.93 -10.09
CA ARG A 47 -2.59 2.86 -9.88
C ARG A 47 -3.79 2.11 -9.32
N GLY A 48 -4.33 2.60 -8.20
CA GLY A 48 -5.47 2.00 -7.51
C GLY A 48 -5.07 1.04 -6.39
N ASP A 49 -3.87 0.46 -6.47
CA ASP A 49 -3.33 -0.40 -5.42
C ASP A 49 -2.73 0.43 -4.27
N ARG A 50 -2.45 -0.27 -3.17
CA ARG A 50 -1.79 0.30 -1.99
C ARG A 50 -0.72 -0.65 -1.48
N ASP A 51 0.47 -0.10 -1.22
CA ASP A 51 1.51 -0.79 -0.49
C ASP A 51 1.37 -0.46 1.00
N ILE A 52 1.29 -1.49 1.85
CA ILE A 52 1.12 -1.30 3.30
C ILE A 52 2.38 -1.73 4.02
N TYR A 53 3.11 -0.79 4.61
CA TYR A 53 4.27 -1.08 5.46
C TYR A 53 3.88 -1.11 6.93
N LEU A 54 4.34 -2.14 7.63
CA LEU A 54 4.07 -2.35 9.05
C LEU A 54 5.34 -2.09 9.85
N ILE A 55 5.32 -1.08 10.72
CA ILE A 55 6.47 -0.73 11.57
C ILE A 55 6.09 -0.79 13.05
N LYS A 56 6.89 -1.50 13.83
CA LYS A 56 6.75 -1.52 15.30
C LYS A 56 7.48 -0.32 15.87
N ALA A 57 6.78 0.46 16.67
CA ALA A 57 7.35 1.62 17.37
C ALA A 57 6.68 1.83 18.73
N HIS A 58 7.32 2.62 19.59
CA HIS A 58 6.88 2.89 20.95
C HIS A 58 6.35 4.31 21.09
N ALA A 59 5.46 4.51 22.06
CA ALA A 59 4.98 5.83 22.42
C ALA A 59 6.16 6.75 22.81
N LYS A 60 6.00 8.05 22.56
CA LYS A 60 6.96 9.14 22.76
C LYS A 60 8.17 9.15 21.83
N GLN A 61 8.42 8.08 21.06
CA GLN A 61 9.43 8.13 20.00
C GLN A 61 9.03 9.15 18.93
N VAL A 62 9.99 9.75 18.26
CA VAL A 62 9.76 10.61 17.10
C VAL A 62 9.93 9.77 15.85
N MET A 63 8.86 9.65 15.05
CA MET A 63 8.93 9.01 13.74
C MET A 63 9.00 10.09 12.66
N THR A 64 9.90 9.90 11.71
CA THR A 64 10.02 10.72 10.50
C THR A 64 9.88 9.82 9.28
N ILE A 65 9.01 10.21 8.35
CA ILE A 65 8.73 9.50 7.11
C ILE A 65 9.02 10.46 5.96
N ASN A 66 9.78 9.99 4.98
CA ASN A 66 10.00 10.70 3.72
C ASN A 66 9.77 9.73 2.56
N ILE A 67 8.97 10.13 1.59
CA ILE A 67 8.84 9.41 0.32
C ILE A 67 9.36 10.31 -0.80
N SER A 68 10.21 9.75 -1.65
CA SER A 68 10.71 10.44 -2.84
C SER A 68 10.35 9.63 -4.08
N THR A 69 9.91 10.33 -5.13
CA THR A 69 9.57 9.75 -6.44
C THR A 69 10.17 10.62 -7.54
N LEU A 70 10.52 10.00 -8.67
CA LEU A 70 11.04 10.75 -9.82
C LEU A 70 9.95 11.58 -10.51
N GLU A 71 8.72 11.07 -10.52
CA GLU A 71 7.58 11.66 -11.23
C GLU A 71 6.64 12.47 -10.31
N GLU A 72 7.03 12.67 -9.06
CA GLU A 72 6.23 13.38 -8.03
C GLU A 72 4.81 12.81 -7.92
N ASN A 73 4.70 11.49 -7.90
CA ASN A 73 3.42 10.79 -8.03
C ASN A 73 3.17 9.68 -7.00
N ALA A 74 3.97 9.55 -5.93
CA ALA A 74 3.60 8.75 -4.77
C ALA A 74 3.51 9.58 -3.49
N VAL A 75 2.51 9.24 -2.68
CA VAL A 75 2.20 9.89 -1.40
C VAL A 75 1.91 8.80 -0.36
N PHE A 76 1.80 9.18 0.90
CA PHE A 76 1.46 8.21 1.95
C PHE A 76 0.46 8.74 2.97
N SER A 77 -0.19 7.79 3.64
CA SER A 77 -0.95 7.99 4.86
C SER A 77 -0.36 7.19 6.01
N LEU A 78 -0.37 7.76 7.22
CA LEU A 78 0.11 7.11 8.43
C LEU A 78 -1.07 6.74 9.32
N PHE A 79 -1.11 5.51 9.84
CA PHE A 79 -2.12 5.07 10.79
C PHE A 79 -1.47 4.59 12.08
N GLU A 80 -2.03 5.02 13.20
CA GLU A 80 -1.68 4.53 14.53
C GLU A 80 -2.11 3.07 14.73
N PRO A 81 -1.56 2.37 15.75
CA PRO A 81 -1.97 1.02 16.09
C PRO A 81 -3.49 0.89 16.26
N LYS A 82 -4.08 0.00 15.47
CA LYS A 82 -5.53 -0.32 15.45
C LYS A 82 -6.45 0.87 15.09
N ALA A 83 -5.90 2.01 14.65
CA ALA A 83 -6.71 3.16 14.25
C ALA A 83 -7.40 2.89 12.91
N LYS A 84 -8.65 3.35 12.79
CA LYS A 84 -9.42 3.33 11.52
C LYS A 84 -9.12 4.52 10.63
N ASN A 85 -8.72 5.64 11.24
CA ASN A 85 -8.44 6.89 10.55
C ASN A 85 -6.93 7.15 10.52
N ALA A 86 -6.48 7.86 9.48
CA ALA A 86 -5.10 8.29 9.38
C ALA A 86 -4.77 9.33 10.46
N VAL A 87 -3.49 9.46 10.78
CA VAL A 87 -2.95 10.55 11.59
C VAL A 87 -3.28 11.86 10.88
N ARG A 88 -3.75 12.84 11.66
CA ARG A 88 -4.21 14.11 11.11
C ARG A 88 -3.11 14.80 10.30
N GLY A 89 -3.45 15.26 9.10
CA GLY A 89 -2.52 15.83 8.12
C GLY A 89 -1.87 14.79 7.20
N THR A 90 -2.13 13.50 7.40
CA THR A 90 -1.64 12.40 6.54
C THR A 90 -2.79 11.69 5.80
N GLU A 91 -4.00 12.23 5.83
CA GLU A 91 -5.16 11.64 5.19
C GLU A 91 -5.01 11.57 3.66
N GLU A 92 -5.74 10.65 3.03
CA GLU A 92 -5.82 10.59 1.57
C GLU A 92 -6.27 11.94 0.98
N GLY A 93 -5.64 12.37 -0.11
CA GLY A 93 -5.87 13.67 -0.74
C GLY A 93 -5.11 14.85 -0.10
N LYS A 94 -4.36 14.63 0.99
CA LYS A 94 -3.37 15.62 1.47
C LYS A 94 -2.07 15.59 0.67
N ASP A 95 -1.84 14.50 -0.05
CA ASP A 95 -0.72 14.29 -0.95
C ASP A 95 0.65 14.63 -0.34
N ILE A 96 0.82 14.30 0.95
CA ILE A 96 2.06 14.59 1.66
C ILE A 96 3.18 13.63 1.25
N THR A 97 4.39 14.17 1.19
CA THR A 97 5.62 13.42 0.92
C THR A 97 6.56 13.35 2.11
N THR A 98 6.26 14.10 3.17
CA THR A 98 7.01 14.08 4.44
C THR A 98 6.08 14.21 5.63
N TRP A 99 6.45 13.57 6.73
CA TRP A 99 5.80 13.72 8.03
C TRP A 99 6.81 13.50 9.15
N SER A 100 6.69 14.25 10.23
CA SER A 100 7.45 14.02 11.47
C SER A 100 6.58 14.31 12.68
N GLY A 101 6.62 13.43 13.67
CA GLY A 101 5.83 13.61 14.89
C GLY A 101 6.17 12.64 16.00
N SER A 102 5.83 13.03 17.24
CA SER A 102 5.90 12.15 18.39
C SER A 102 4.75 11.15 18.36
N LEU A 103 5.06 9.88 18.58
CA LEU A 103 4.13 8.77 18.55
C LEU A 103 3.29 8.72 19.82
N SER A 104 1.97 8.73 19.71
CA SER A 104 1.10 8.69 20.89
C SER A 104 0.95 7.28 21.49
N LYS A 105 1.20 6.23 20.70
CA LYS A 105 0.93 4.83 21.05
C LYS A 105 2.12 3.92 20.80
N THR A 106 2.24 2.88 21.62
CA THR A 106 3.12 1.74 21.34
C THR A 106 2.36 0.70 20.53
N GLY A 107 2.96 0.21 19.45
CA GLY A 107 2.40 -0.88 18.68
C GLY A 107 2.82 -0.89 17.21
N LEU A 108 1.97 -1.50 16.39
CA LEU A 108 2.18 -1.66 14.97
C LEU A 108 1.50 -0.53 14.19
N TYR A 109 2.30 0.39 13.67
CA TYR A 109 1.87 1.46 12.78
C TYR A 109 1.77 0.96 11.36
N ARG A 110 0.90 1.59 10.55
CA ARG A 110 0.74 1.28 9.12
C ARG A 110 1.06 2.52 8.31
N ILE A 111 1.99 2.41 7.37
CA ILE A 111 2.28 3.43 6.36
C ILE A 111 1.71 2.91 5.05
N ILE A 112 0.70 3.58 4.53
CA ILE A 112 0.02 3.18 3.30
C ILE A 112 0.51 4.09 2.19
N VAL A 113 1.18 3.53 1.19
CA VAL A 113 1.70 4.25 0.03
C VAL A 113 0.79 4.02 -1.17
N GLY A 114 0.50 5.08 -1.90
CA GLY A 114 -0.31 5.04 -3.12
C GLY A 114 0.17 6.05 -4.16
N GLY A 115 -0.17 5.79 -5.42
CA GLY A 115 0.09 6.73 -6.52
C GLY A 115 -1.01 7.78 -6.66
N THR A 116 -0.65 9.03 -6.98
CA THR A 116 -1.61 10.12 -7.27
C THR A 116 -2.00 10.15 -8.75
N ARG A 117 -1.03 9.89 -9.64
CA ARG A 117 -1.20 9.94 -11.11
C ARG A 117 -0.54 8.74 -11.76
N GLY A 118 -1.25 7.61 -11.79
CA GLY A 118 -0.74 6.39 -12.44
C GLY A 118 0.04 5.49 -11.49
N ASN A 119 0.86 4.63 -12.08
CA ASN A 119 1.81 3.81 -11.35
C ASN A 119 2.91 4.71 -10.82
N ALA A 120 3.43 4.42 -9.63
CA ALA A 120 4.44 5.26 -9.00
C ALA A 120 5.60 4.42 -8.48
N SER A 121 6.81 4.72 -8.96
CA SER A 121 8.05 4.19 -8.40
C SER A 121 8.55 5.13 -7.31
N TYR A 122 8.90 4.59 -6.15
CA TYR A 122 9.24 5.40 -4.98
C TYR A 122 10.36 4.79 -4.13
N LYS A 123 10.96 5.67 -3.34
CA LYS A 123 11.84 5.33 -2.23
C LYS A 123 11.23 5.86 -0.94
N LEU A 124 10.89 4.97 -0.01
CA LEU A 124 10.33 5.26 1.30
C LEU A 124 11.43 5.15 2.35
N GLN A 125 11.71 6.24 3.06
CA GLN A 125 12.60 6.26 4.21
C GLN A 125 11.79 6.49 5.48
N VAL A 126 12.00 5.62 6.47
CA VAL A 126 11.36 5.74 7.79
C VAL A 126 12.45 5.73 8.85
N THR A 127 12.39 6.69 9.77
CA THR A 127 13.29 6.79 10.93
C THR A 127 12.45 6.87 12.20
N VAL A 128 12.86 6.21 13.27
CA VAL A 128 12.20 6.28 14.59
C VAL A 128 13.27 6.51 15.66
N LYS A 129 13.16 7.59 16.44
CA LYS A 129 14.09 7.93 17.53
C LYS A 129 13.38 7.82 18.87
#